data_AF-A0A0R1QXT1-F1
#
_entry.id   AF-A0A0R1QXT1-F1
#
_cell.length_a   1.000
_cell.length_b   1.000
_cell.length_c   1.000
_cell.angle_alpha   90.00
_cell.angle_beta   90.00
_cell.angle_gamma   90.00
#
_symmetry.space_group_name_H-M   'P 1'
#
loop_
_entity.id
_entity.type
_entity.pdbx_description
1 polymer ?
#
loop_
_entity_poly.entity_id
_entity_poly.type
_entity_poly.pdbx_seq_one_letter_code
_entity_poly.pdbx_strand_id
1 'polypeptide(L)' 'MNHKSTAIVLFVLYLILLGCMLTNHSMLAMWLMTGGMLFEASVNLYDQFRRR' A
#
# COMPACT_ATOMS: atom_id res chain seq x y z
N MET A 1 9.29 5.29 19.75
CA MET A 1 9.69 4.00 19.14
C MET A 1 8.99 3.83 17.79
N ASN A 2 9.77 3.66 16.73
CA ASN A 2 9.45 2.94 15.49
C ASN A 2 8.29 3.36 14.53
N HIS A 3 7.93 4.65 14.40
CA HIS A 3 7.05 5.10 13.28
C HIS A 3 7.52 4.60 11.89
N LYS A 4 8.84 4.52 11.66
CA LYS A 4 9.42 3.93 10.44
C LYS A 4 9.03 2.46 10.25
N SER A 5 9.04 1.67 11.33
CA SER A 5 8.72 0.25 11.26
C SER A 5 7.22 0.00 11.10
N THR A 6 6.37 0.83 11.71
CA THR A 6 4.91 0.74 11.55
C THR A 6 4.50 1.04 10.10
N ALA A 7 5.14 2.04 9.48
CA ALA A 7 4.86 2.41 8.10
C ALA A 7 5.26 1.29 7.12
N ILE A 8 6.42 0.66 7.32
CA ILE A 8 6.87 -0.50 6.53
C ILE A 8 5.93 -1.69 6.70
N VAL A 9 5.49 -1.98 7.93
CA VAL A 9 4.54 -3.08 8.20
C VAL A 9 3.20 -2.84 7.49
N LEU A 10 2.69 -1.60 7.51
CA LEU A 10 1.47 -1.24 6.78
C LEU A 10 1.65 -1.39 5.27
N PHE A 11 2.81 -1.06 4.73
CA PHE A 11 3.12 -1.24 3.32
C PHE A 11 3.13 -2.71 2.90
N VAL A 12 3.76 -3.58 3.70
CA VAL A 12 3.78 -5.03 3.46
C VAL A 12 2.37 -5.62 3.55
N LEU A 13 1.57 -5.21 4.54
CA LEU A 13 0.15 -5.59 4.65
C LEU A 13 -0.64 -5.19 3.40
N TYR A 14 -0.39 -4.01 2.85
CA TYR A 14 -1.06 -3.51 1.67
C TYR A 14 -0.72 -4.31 0.40
N LEU A 15 0.53 -4.76 0.25
CA LEU A 15 0.95 -5.66 -0.83
C LEU A 15 0.26 -7.03 -0.74
N ILE A 16 0.10 -7.56 0.47
CA ILE A 16 -0.63 -8.83 0.70
C ILE A 16 -2.11 -8.67 0.33
N LEU A 17 -2.74 -7.54 0.73
CA LEU A 17 -4.12 -7.24 0.39
C LEU A 17 -4.32 -7.12 -1.13
N LEU A 18 -3.38 -6.48 -1.83
CA LEU A 18 -3.38 -6.37 -3.28
C LEU A 18 -3.30 -7.77 -3.93
N GLY A 19 -2.42 -8.64 -3.45
CA GLY A 19 -2.34 -10.03 -3.93
C GLY A 19 -3.64 -10.81 -3.72
N CYS A 20 -4.31 -10.59 -2.59
CA CYS A 20 -5.61 -11.20 -2.30
C CYS A 20 -6.73 -10.66 -3.21
N MET A 21 -6.71 -9.36 -3.52
CA MET A 21 -7.60 -8.71 -4.49
C MET A 21 -7.31 -9.15 -5.94
N LEU A 22 -6.06 -9.47 -6.29
CA LEU A 22 -5.70 -10.00 -7.61
C LEU A 22 -6.43 -11.31 -7.90
N THR A 23 -6.60 -12.17 -6.91
CA THR A 23 -7.33 -13.43 -7.06
C THR A 23 -8.84 -13.21 -7.24
N ASN A 24 -9.40 -12.10 -6.75
CA ASN A 24 -10.79 -11.70 -6.95
C ASN A 24 -10.94 -10.80 -8.19
N HIS A 25 -10.95 -11.43 -9.37
CA HIS A 25 -11.04 -10.78 -10.69
C HIS A 25 -12.38 -10.08 -11.01
N SER A 26 -13.31 -9.93 -10.06
CA SER A 26 -14.70 -9.57 -10.39
C SER A 26 -14.91 -8.11 -10.81
N MET A 27 -13.99 -7.18 -10.52
CA MET A 27 -14.17 -5.76 -10.88
C MET A 27 -12.85 -5.02 -11.15
N LEU A 28 -12.62 -4.64 -12.42
CA LEU A 28 -11.52 -3.76 -12.87
C LEU A 28 -11.45 -2.42 -12.10
N ALA A 29 -12.61 -1.89 -11.68
CA ALA A 29 -12.68 -0.67 -10.89
C ALA A 29 -12.04 -0.81 -9.50
N MET A 30 -12.20 -1.98 -8.87
CA MET A 30 -11.60 -2.28 -7.57
C MET A 30 -10.09 -2.39 -7.66
N TRP A 31 -9.59 -2.87 -8.81
CA TRP A 31 -8.17 -2.89 -9.17
C TRP A 31 -7.56 -1.50 -9.28
N LEU A 32 -8.21 -0.59 -10.01
CA LEU A 32 -7.76 0.80 -10.15
C LEU A 32 -7.77 1.53 -8.80
N MET A 33 -8.79 1.31 -7.97
CA MET A 33 -8.89 1.90 -6.63
C MET A 33 -7.78 1.38 -5.69
N THR A 34 -7.57 0.06 -5.66
CA THR A 34 -6.55 -0.56 -4.80
C THR A 34 -5.15 -0.16 -5.24
N GLY A 35 -4.89 -0.11 -6.55
CA GLY A 35 -3.62 0.39 -7.10
C GLY A 35 -3.34 1.85 -6.75
N GLY A 36 -4.35 2.73 -6.87
CA GLY A 36 -4.22 4.15 -6.52
C GLY A 36 -3.91 4.36 -5.03
N MET A 37 -4.65 3.67 -4.17
CA MET A 37 -4.50 3.79 -2.72
C MET A 37 -3.16 3.16 -2.23
N LEU A 38 -2.63 2.16 -2.94
CA LEU A 38 -1.29 1.60 -2.72
C LEU A 38 -0.18 2.55 -3.19
N PHE A 39 -0.39 3.25 -4.31
CA PHE A 39 0.53 4.27 -4.79
C PHE A 39 0.62 5.46 -3.84
N GLU A 40 -0.52 5.97 -3.37
CA GLU A 40 -0.57 7.01 -2.33
C GLU A 40 0.14 6.57 -1.04
N ALA A 41 -0.10 5.33 -0.60
CA ALA A 41 0.58 4.78 0.56
C ALA A 41 2.11 4.66 0.35
N SER A 42 2.56 4.28 -0.85
CA SER A 42 3.98 4.20 -1.23
C SER A 42 4.65 5.57 -1.21
N VAL A 43 4.01 6.58 -1.80
CA VAL A 43 4.52 7.95 -1.84
C VAL A 43 4.57 8.56 -0.45
N ASN A 44 3.53 8.34 0.37
CA ASN A 44 3.50 8.79 1.77
C ASN A 44 4.60 8.11 2.59
N LEU A 45 4.85 6.81 2.37
CA LEU A 45 5.96 6.08 2.99
C LEU A 45 7.31 6.68 2.61
N TYR A 46 7.50 6.97 1.31
CA TYR A 46 8.73 7.53 0.78
C TYR A 46 9.00 8.94 1.29
N ASP A 47 7.97 9.81 1.35
CA ASP A 47 8.09 11.15 1.93
C ASP A 47 8.42 11.10 3.43
N GLN A 48 7.78 10.20 4.20
CA GLN A 48 8.13 9.96 5.61
C GLN A 48 9.56 9.44 5.81
N PHE A 49 10.09 8.69 4.83
CA PHE A 49 11.47 8.19 4.88
C PHE A 49 12.49 9.24 4.44
N ARG A 50 12.12 10.14 3.52
CA ARG A 50 12.99 11.19 2.93
C ARG A 50 13.04 12.47 3.75
N ARG A 51 11.98 12.81 4.51
CA ARG A 51 11.95 14.00 5.38
C ARG A 51 12.75 13.84 6.69
N ARG A 52 13.54 12.78 6.83
CA ARG A 52 14.45 12.55 7.97
C ARG A 52 15.83 12.16 7.47
#